data_AF-A0A9P6D5F2-F1
#
_entry.id   AF-A0A9P6D5F2-F1
#
_cell.length_a   1.000
_cell.length_b   1.000
_cell.length_c   1.000
_cell.angle_alpha   90.00
_cell.angle_beta   90.00
_cell.angle_gamma   90.00
#
_symmetry.space_group_name_H-M   'P 1'
#
loop_
_entity.id
_entity.type
_entity.pdbx_description
1 polymer ?
#
loop_
_entity_poly.entity_id
_entity_poly.type
_entity_poly.pdbx_seq_one_letter_code
_entity_poly.pdbx_strand_id
1 'polypeptide(L)'
;MTERLKEQIEQLEALHTRLGQVRQVPPALLQMRTSTGDEFRVVKEIGEVVMSEPVQAALHQARESLERDGASGIGTEVRRENRKRRRAPSPENYTEERRTPTVLLPRRPEPAVPLGELGAWARAWNETHATAKMRIKGRVVRLALADVMTVYMGVGVGRAGEVVVETIRAFGPREGGGGRGESKYEVYGTVSQQLGRGLEGGDGGDGLGTVAGHVLAYADLFVRRCGVCGRVVSHEGHVPCVVRWWDGRTWAGAHAGCDK
;
A
#
# COMPACT_ATOMS: atom_id res chain seq x y z
N MET A 1 43.11 -8.31 -11.35
CA MET A 1 42.34 -8.12 -10.10
C MET A 1 43.32 -8.29 -8.94
N THR A 2 43.61 -7.23 -8.20
CA THR A 2 44.60 -7.23 -7.10
C THR A 2 44.07 -8.00 -5.89
N GLU A 3 44.92 -8.74 -5.17
CA GLU A 3 44.52 -9.54 -3.99
C GLU A 3 43.76 -8.71 -2.94
N ARG A 4 44.23 -7.48 -2.69
CA ARG A 4 43.56 -6.51 -1.81
C ARG A 4 42.09 -6.24 -2.15
N LEU A 5 41.72 -6.28 -3.43
CA LEU A 5 40.35 -5.98 -3.87
C LEU A 5 39.43 -7.18 -3.66
N LYS A 6 39.96 -8.41 -3.72
CA LYS A 6 39.22 -9.63 -3.35
C LYS A 6 38.90 -9.64 -1.86
N GLU A 7 39.89 -9.32 -1.03
CA GLU A 7 39.72 -9.25 0.43
C GLU A 7 38.65 -8.21 0.83
N GLN A 8 38.63 -7.05 0.17
CA GLN A 8 37.61 -6.02 0.40
C GLN A 8 36.20 -6.47 0.01
N ILE A 9 36.05 -7.20 -1.10
CA ILE A 9 34.76 -7.76 -1.52
C ILE A 9 34.27 -8.78 -0.49
N GLU A 10 35.15 -9.70 -0.05
CA GLU A 10 34.81 -10.71 0.95
C GLU A 10 34.38 -10.06 2.28
N GLN A 11 35.07 -9.01 2.72
CA GLN A 11 34.71 -8.25 3.92
C GLN A 11 33.33 -7.59 3.80
N LEU A 12 33.02 -6.98 2.65
CA LEU A 12 31.72 -6.35 2.41
C LEU A 12 30.58 -7.36 2.26
N GLU A 13 30.83 -8.53 1.67
CA GLU A 13 29.87 -9.63 1.57
C GLU A 13 29.57 -10.25 2.94
N ALA A 14 30.60 -10.44 3.76
CA ALA A 14 30.44 -10.88 5.14
C ALA A 14 29.62 -9.88 5.96
N LEU A 15 29.88 -8.57 5.79
CA LEU A 15 29.09 -7.52 6.42
C LEU A 15 27.63 -7.54 5.96
N HIS A 16 27.38 -7.67 4.66
CA HIS A 16 26.03 -7.73 4.11
C HIS A 16 25.24 -8.91 4.69
N THR A 17 25.87 -10.08 4.82
CA THR A 17 25.27 -11.28 5.41
C THR A 17 24.90 -11.05 6.89
N ARG A 18 25.77 -10.40 7.67
CA ARG A 18 25.52 -10.04 9.08
C ARG A 18 24.41 -9.00 9.21
N LEU A 19 24.36 -7.98 8.35
CA LEU A 19 23.28 -7.00 8.32
C LEU A 19 21.92 -7.63 7.97
N GLY A 20 21.91 -8.70 7.17
CA GLY A 20 20.72 -9.49 6.90
C GLY A 20 20.10 -10.10 8.16
N GLN A 21 20.94 -10.53 9.12
CA GLN A 21 20.49 -11.06 10.41
C GLN A 21 19.86 -9.97 11.29
N VAL A 22 20.40 -8.74 11.25
CA VAL A 22 19.83 -7.59 11.99
C VAL A 22 18.49 -7.15 11.42
N ARG A 23 18.30 -7.25 10.10
CA ARG A 23 17.01 -6.92 9.48
C ARG A 23 15.88 -7.86 9.89
N GLN A 24 16.21 -9.03 10.44
CA GLN A 24 15.25 -9.96 11.02
C GLN A 24 15.03 -9.76 12.53
N VAL A 25 15.69 -8.76 13.14
CA VAL A 25 15.48 -8.43 14.55
C VAL A 25 13.99 -8.17 14.77
N PRO A 26 13.32 -8.99 15.60
CA PRO A 26 11.90 -8.88 15.79
C PRO A 26 11.55 -7.46 16.28
N PRO A 27 10.47 -6.84 15.79
CA PRO A 27 9.98 -5.58 16.35
C PRO A 27 9.61 -5.67 17.84
N ALA A 28 9.67 -6.86 18.44
CA ALA A 28 9.68 -7.07 19.88
C ALA A 28 10.81 -6.29 20.58
N LEU A 29 11.98 -6.08 19.97
CA LEU A 29 13.04 -5.24 20.55
C LEU A 29 12.68 -3.75 20.64
N LEU A 30 11.76 -3.27 19.81
CA LEU A 30 11.22 -1.91 19.91
C LEU A 30 10.14 -1.79 21.01
N GLN A 31 9.68 -2.92 21.55
CA GLN A 31 8.70 -2.99 22.62
C GLN A 31 9.43 -3.47 23.89
N MET A 32 10.01 -2.54 24.65
CA MET A 32 10.85 -2.75 25.87
C MET A 32 10.20 -3.63 26.97
N ARG A 33 9.87 -4.90 26.70
CA ARG A 33 9.05 -5.74 27.58
C ARG A 33 9.64 -7.10 27.94
N THR A 34 10.78 -7.50 27.38
CA THR A 34 11.50 -8.73 27.76
C THR A 34 13.00 -8.48 27.80
N SER A 35 13.76 -9.30 28.54
CA SER A 35 15.21 -9.10 28.73
C SER A 35 15.96 -9.21 27.40
N THR A 36 16.39 -8.06 26.87
CA THR A 36 16.92 -7.88 25.52
C THR A 36 18.43 -8.08 25.40
N GLY A 37 19.08 -8.71 26.39
CA GLY A 37 20.54 -8.71 26.53
C GLY A 37 21.30 -9.27 25.33
N ASP A 38 20.89 -10.44 24.82
CA ASP A 38 21.61 -11.11 23.73
C ASP A 38 21.42 -10.42 22.38
N GLU A 39 20.21 -9.92 22.08
CA GLU A 39 19.95 -9.24 20.81
C GLU A 39 20.64 -7.88 20.73
N PHE A 40 20.71 -7.13 21.84
CA PHE A 40 21.50 -5.89 21.91
C PHE A 40 23.00 -6.17 21.78
N ARG A 41 23.49 -7.30 22.29
CA ARG A 41 24.89 -7.71 22.09
C ARG A 41 25.20 -7.91 20.61
N VAL A 42 24.33 -8.59 19.87
CA VAL A 42 24.48 -8.79 18.41
C VAL A 42 24.49 -7.45 17.65
N VAL A 43 23.60 -6.52 17.99
CA VAL A 43 23.57 -5.18 17.36
C VAL A 43 24.85 -4.40 17.67
N LYS A 44 25.35 -4.49 18.91
CA LYS A 44 26.60 -3.85 19.32
C LYS A 44 27.81 -4.41 18.56
N GLU A 45 27.95 -5.74 18.49
CA GLU A 45 29.03 -6.41 17.76
C GLU A 45 29.04 -6.01 16.28
N ILE A 46 27.86 -5.90 15.66
CA ILE A 46 27.76 -5.47 14.25
C ILE A 46 28.12 -3.99 14.12
N GLY A 47 27.72 -3.14 15.07
CA GLY A 47 28.16 -1.76 15.14
C GLY A 47 29.69 -1.63 15.20
N GLU A 48 30.35 -2.44 16.04
CA GLU A 48 31.81 -2.47 16.14
C GLU A 48 32.48 -2.93 14.83
N VAL A 49 31.92 -3.94 14.16
CA VAL A 49 32.43 -4.38 12.85
C VAL A 49 32.23 -3.32 11.77
N VAL A 50 31.08 -2.66 11.71
CA VAL A 50 30.84 -1.55 10.77
C VAL A 50 31.83 -0.43 11.03
N MET A 51 32.09 -0.08 12.28
CA MET A 51 33.02 0.98 12.68
C MET A 51 34.49 0.57 12.58
N SER A 52 34.79 -0.69 12.28
CA SER A 52 36.17 -1.16 12.15
C SER A 52 36.87 -0.50 10.95
N GLU A 53 38.13 -0.15 11.15
CA GLU A 53 38.99 0.46 10.13
C GLU A 53 39.01 -0.29 8.78
N PRO A 54 39.13 -1.64 8.71
CA PRO A 54 39.15 -2.35 7.43
C PRO A 54 37.84 -2.19 6.64
N VAL A 55 36.69 -2.25 7.34
CA VAL A 55 35.37 -2.08 6.70
C VAL A 55 35.18 -0.64 6.25
N GLN A 56 35.54 0.34 7.08
CA GLN A 56 35.46 1.75 6.70
C GLN A 56 36.37 2.08 5.52
N ALA A 57 37.59 1.55 5.50
CA ALA A 57 38.52 1.71 4.38
C ALA A 57 37.98 1.06 3.09
N ALA A 58 37.37 -0.13 3.17
CA ALA A 58 36.73 -0.78 2.04
C ALA A 58 35.53 0.03 1.50
N LEU A 59 34.70 0.58 2.40
CA LEU A 59 33.55 1.43 2.03
C LEU A 59 33.99 2.76 1.41
N HIS A 60 35.02 3.41 1.96
CA HIS A 60 35.60 4.62 1.38
C HIS A 60 36.17 4.35 -0.02
N GLN A 61 36.93 3.28 -0.18
CA GLN A 61 37.49 2.91 -1.48
C GLN A 61 36.39 2.54 -2.49
N ALA A 62 35.34 1.85 -2.07
CA ALA A 62 34.18 1.57 -2.92
C ALA A 62 33.48 2.86 -3.38
N ARG A 63 33.34 3.85 -2.49
CA ARG A 63 32.80 5.17 -2.82
C ARG A 63 33.71 5.93 -3.80
N GLU A 64 35.01 5.97 -3.56
CA GLU A 64 35.96 6.61 -4.47
C GLU A 64 36.00 5.93 -5.85
N SER A 65 35.83 4.60 -5.90
CA SER A 65 35.68 3.89 -7.17
C SER A 65 34.42 4.34 -7.88
N LEU A 66 33.30 4.41 -7.17
CA LEU A 66 32.01 4.83 -7.75
C LEU A 66 32.06 6.27 -8.27
N GLU A 67 32.73 7.18 -7.57
CA GLU A 67 32.94 8.57 -8.01
C GLU A 67 33.85 8.64 -9.27
N ARG A 68 34.92 7.82 -9.32
CA ARG A 68 35.79 7.70 -10.51
C ARG A 68 35.06 7.09 -11.71
N ASP A 69 34.27 6.05 -11.48
CA ASP A 69 33.53 5.34 -12.51
C ASP A 69 32.35 6.17 -13.03
N GLY A 70 31.72 6.99 -12.17
CA GLY A 70 30.65 7.91 -12.55
C GLY A 70 31.05 8.97 -13.60
N ALA A 71 32.33 9.36 -13.63
CA ALA A 71 32.87 10.25 -14.66
C ALA A 71 33.06 9.56 -16.03
N SER A 72 33.13 8.23 -16.07
CA SER A 72 33.40 7.46 -17.29
C SER A 72 32.14 7.18 -18.13
N GLY A 73 30.97 7.65 -17.70
CA GLY A 73 29.70 7.43 -18.41
C GLY A 73 29.21 5.97 -18.40
N ILE A 74 29.93 5.07 -17.71
CA ILE A 74 29.45 3.74 -17.34
C ILE A 74 28.43 3.94 -16.21
N GLY A 75 27.22 4.34 -16.59
CA GLY A 75 26.15 4.66 -15.64
C GLY A 75 25.97 3.54 -14.63
N THR A 76 26.14 3.86 -13.34
CA THR A 76 25.73 3.02 -12.20
C THR A 76 24.22 2.91 -12.06
N GLU A 77 23.48 3.37 -13.07
CA GLU A 77 22.29 2.64 -13.50
C GLU A 77 22.73 1.24 -13.93
N VAL A 78 23.04 0.39 -12.94
CA VAL A 78 22.50 -0.95 -12.94
C VAL A 78 21.00 -0.75 -13.01
N ARG A 79 20.51 -0.49 -14.24
CA ARG A 79 19.23 -0.94 -14.73
C ARG A 79 19.07 -2.25 -14.02
N ARG A 80 18.19 -2.29 -13.02
CA ARG A 80 17.73 -3.54 -12.44
C ARG A 80 17.31 -4.32 -13.67
N GLU A 81 18.21 -5.14 -14.20
CA GLU A 81 17.86 -6.21 -15.06
C GLU A 81 17.03 -7.05 -14.12
N ASN A 82 15.72 -6.84 -14.23
CA ASN A 82 14.73 -7.87 -14.00
C ASN A 82 15.09 -9.01 -14.97
N ARG A 83 16.23 -9.66 -14.73
CA ARG A 83 16.45 -11.05 -15.03
C ARG A 83 15.33 -11.69 -14.24
N LYS A 84 14.21 -11.89 -14.95
CA LYS A 84 13.21 -12.88 -14.59
C LYS A 84 14.01 -14.15 -14.37
N ARG A 85 14.46 -14.38 -13.14
CA ARG A 85 14.89 -15.71 -12.71
C ARG A 85 13.72 -16.56 -13.11
N ARG A 86 13.93 -17.44 -14.09
CA ARG A 86 13.01 -18.53 -14.37
C ARG A 86 12.88 -19.24 -13.03
N ARG A 87 11.80 -18.94 -12.31
CA ARG A 87 11.42 -19.72 -11.15
C ARG A 87 11.36 -21.15 -11.67
N ALA A 88 11.94 -22.10 -10.93
CA ALA A 88 11.62 -23.49 -11.16
C ALA A 88 10.09 -23.59 -11.26
N PRO A 89 9.53 -24.40 -12.18
CA PRO A 89 8.08 -24.58 -12.26
C PRO A 89 7.58 -24.83 -10.84
N SER A 90 6.73 -23.91 -10.37
CA SER A 90 6.17 -24.00 -9.04
C SER A 90 5.48 -25.36 -8.94
N PRO A 91 5.74 -26.16 -7.89
CA PRO A 91 5.10 -27.45 -7.73
C PRO A 91 3.60 -27.30 -7.92
N GLU A 92 3.06 -28.25 -8.68
CA GLU A 92 1.70 -28.34 -9.16
C GLU A 92 0.64 -28.02 -8.08
N ASN A 93 -0.42 -27.35 -8.52
CA ASN A 93 -1.74 -27.36 -7.91
C ASN A 93 -1.83 -26.98 -6.42
N TYR A 94 -1.49 -25.73 -6.10
CA TYR A 94 -2.34 -25.04 -5.13
C TYR A 94 -3.68 -24.79 -5.84
N THR A 95 -4.64 -25.70 -5.67
CA THR A 95 -6.04 -25.29 -5.65
C THR A 95 -6.10 -24.17 -4.62
N GLU A 96 -6.19 -22.92 -5.08
CA GLU A 96 -6.64 -21.84 -4.24
C GLU A 96 -7.99 -22.31 -3.70
N GLU A 97 -8.01 -22.78 -2.44
CA GLU A 97 -9.24 -22.85 -1.69
C GLU A 97 -9.90 -21.51 -1.92
N ARG A 98 -11.07 -21.55 -2.57
CA ARG A 98 -11.88 -20.38 -2.89
C ARG A 98 -12.36 -19.83 -1.56
N ARG A 99 -11.46 -19.18 -0.82
CA ARG A 99 -11.72 -18.50 0.44
C ARG A 99 -12.79 -17.50 0.08
N THR A 100 -14.00 -17.79 0.50
CA THR A 100 -15.13 -16.89 0.30
C THR A 100 -14.76 -15.64 1.07
N PRO A 101 -14.37 -14.53 0.42
CA PRO A 101 -13.86 -13.40 1.16
C PRO A 101 -15.05 -12.87 1.96
N THR A 102 -14.99 -13.02 3.28
CA THR A 102 -16.02 -12.50 4.20
C THR A 102 -15.85 -10.99 4.35
N VAL A 103 -15.59 -10.29 3.25
CA VAL A 103 -15.55 -8.83 3.22
C VAL A 103 -16.88 -8.38 2.64
N LEU A 104 -17.94 -8.65 3.40
CA LEU A 104 -19.17 -7.89 3.24
C LEU A 104 -18.86 -6.50 3.79
N LEU A 105 -18.61 -5.54 2.90
CA LEU A 105 -18.69 -4.15 3.30
C LEU A 105 -20.11 -3.98 3.88
N PRO A 106 -20.25 -3.54 5.14
CA PRO A 106 -21.58 -3.29 5.68
C PRO A 106 -22.34 -2.36 4.74
N ARG A 107 -23.59 -2.72 4.46
CA ARG A 107 -24.54 -1.76 3.93
C ARG A 107 -24.94 -0.88 5.08
N ARG A 108 -24.23 0.23 5.28
CA ARG A 108 -24.81 1.34 6.03
C ARG A 108 -25.92 1.88 5.13
N PRO A 109 -27.19 1.84 5.53
CA PRO A 109 -28.28 2.33 4.70
C PRO A 109 -28.20 3.86 4.68
N GLU A 110 -27.39 4.39 3.78
CA GLU A 110 -27.49 5.79 3.39
C GLU A 110 -28.74 5.94 2.50
N PRO A 111 -29.47 7.07 2.62
CA PRO A 111 -30.63 7.30 1.77
C PRO A 111 -30.20 7.32 0.30
N ALA A 112 -31.03 6.69 -0.55
CA ALA A 112 -30.82 6.70 -1.99
C ALA A 112 -30.85 8.15 -2.50
N VAL A 113 -29.93 8.48 -3.42
CA VAL A 113 -29.81 9.84 -3.97
C VAL A 113 -30.53 9.88 -5.31
N PRO A 114 -31.64 10.62 -5.48
CA PRO A 114 -32.31 10.76 -6.77
C PRO A 114 -31.41 11.46 -7.80
N LEU A 115 -31.50 11.09 -9.08
CA LEU A 115 -30.69 11.72 -10.13
C LEU A 115 -30.91 13.25 -10.21
N GLY A 116 -32.16 13.69 -10.06
CA GLY A 116 -32.51 15.13 -10.08
C GLY A 116 -31.90 15.93 -8.93
N GLU A 117 -31.61 15.28 -7.81
CA GLU A 117 -31.08 15.91 -6.60
C GLU A 117 -29.57 15.77 -6.44
N LEU A 118 -28.91 15.00 -7.31
CA LEU A 118 -27.49 14.69 -7.24
C LEU A 118 -26.59 15.94 -7.07
N GLY A 119 -26.92 17.02 -7.78
CA GLY A 119 -26.17 18.29 -7.69
C GLY A 119 -26.33 19.01 -6.34
N ALA A 120 -27.52 18.97 -5.74
CA ALA A 120 -27.78 19.55 -4.42
C ALA A 120 -27.18 18.69 -3.32
N TRP A 121 -27.36 17.37 -3.42
CA TRP A 121 -26.77 16.40 -2.51
C TRP A 121 -25.25 16.51 -2.45
N ALA A 122 -24.55 16.61 -3.59
CA ALA A 122 -23.11 16.76 -3.60
C ALA A 122 -22.61 18.08 -2.97
N ARG A 123 -23.41 19.16 -3.02
CA ARG A 123 -23.09 20.42 -2.32
C ARG A 123 -23.21 20.25 -0.81
N ALA A 124 -24.33 19.72 -0.33
CA ALA A 124 -24.54 19.44 1.09
C ALA A 124 -23.49 18.44 1.63
N TRP A 125 -23.13 17.44 0.83
CA TRP A 125 -22.08 16.49 1.17
C TRP A 125 -20.71 17.18 1.30
N ASN A 126 -20.37 18.12 0.40
CA ASN A 126 -19.12 18.89 0.49
C ASN A 126 -19.08 19.83 1.70
N GLU A 127 -20.22 20.38 2.12
CA GLU A 127 -20.32 21.24 3.31
C GLU A 127 -20.06 20.44 4.60
N THR A 128 -20.49 19.18 4.62
CA THR A 128 -20.33 18.28 5.78
C THR A 128 -18.95 17.64 5.88
N HIS A 129 -18.19 17.54 4.77
CA HIS A 129 -16.92 16.83 4.71
C HIS A 129 -15.74 17.74 4.36
N ALA A 130 -15.18 18.45 5.34
CA ALA A 130 -14.07 19.39 5.10
C ALA A 130 -12.82 18.77 4.46
N THR A 131 -12.54 17.49 4.73
CA THR A 131 -11.35 16.78 4.23
C THR A 131 -11.56 16.09 2.88
N ALA A 132 -12.78 16.17 2.33
CA ALA A 132 -13.13 15.51 1.09
C ALA A 132 -13.89 16.44 0.14
N LYS A 133 -13.71 16.27 -1.16
CA LYS A 133 -14.39 17.10 -2.16
C LYS A 133 -14.94 16.26 -3.28
N MET A 134 -16.25 16.30 -3.43
CA MET A 134 -16.99 15.70 -4.52
C MET A 134 -17.23 16.71 -5.64
N ARG A 135 -17.00 16.29 -6.87
CA ARG A 135 -17.31 17.04 -8.10
C ARG A 135 -18.00 16.12 -9.09
N ILE A 136 -18.99 16.63 -9.78
CA ILE A 136 -19.78 15.87 -10.76
C ILE A 136 -19.50 16.44 -12.14
N LYS A 137 -19.23 15.56 -13.12
CA LYS A 137 -19.07 15.93 -14.53
C LYS A 137 -19.73 14.88 -15.41
N GLY A 138 -20.94 15.18 -15.88
CA GLY A 138 -21.75 14.21 -16.62
C GLY A 138 -22.06 12.98 -15.76
N ARG A 139 -21.77 11.78 -16.27
CA ARG A 139 -21.94 10.50 -15.56
C ARG A 139 -20.73 10.07 -14.73
N VAL A 140 -19.82 11.00 -14.42
CA VAL A 140 -18.65 10.71 -13.60
C VAL A 140 -18.68 11.58 -12.35
N VAL A 141 -18.63 10.92 -11.19
CA VAL A 141 -18.45 11.55 -9.90
C VAL A 141 -16.98 11.38 -9.49
N ARG A 142 -16.31 12.49 -9.24
CA ARG A 142 -14.95 12.54 -8.72
C ARG A 142 -15.00 12.89 -7.24
N LEU A 143 -14.55 12.00 -6.37
CA LEU A 143 -14.41 12.23 -4.93
C LEU A 143 -12.92 12.27 -4.58
N ALA A 144 -12.43 13.43 -4.14
CA ALA A 144 -11.04 13.61 -3.72
C ALA A 144 -10.94 13.66 -2.19
N LEU A 145 -10.14 12.77 -1.59
CA LEU A 145 -9.70 12.83 -0.20
C LEU A 145 -8.36 13.57 -0.16
N ALA A 146 -8.29 14.67 0.61
CA ALA A 146 -7.08 15.48 0.70
C ALA A 146 -5.87 14.63 1.09
N ASP A 147 -4.78 14.75 0.34
CA ASP A 147 -3.49 14.06 0.55
C ASP A 147 -3.53 12.52 0.58
N VAL A 148 -4.68 11.88 0.33
CA VAL A 148 -4.83 10.42 0.35
C VAL A 148 -5.06 9.86 -1.04
N MET A 149 -6.18 10.22 -1.69
CA MET A 149 -6.51 9.67 -3.01
C MET A 149 -7.62 10.45 -3.70
N THR A 150 -7.75 10.25 -5.00
CA THR A 150 -8.92 10.63 -5.79
C THR A 150 -9.60 9.38 -6.33
N VAL A 151 -10.90 9.26 -6.09
CA VAL A 151 -11.75 8.19 -6.60
C VAL A 151 -12.64 8.73 -7.71
N TYR A 152 -12.67 8.03 -8.84
CA TYR A 152 -13.60 8.28 -9.93
C TYR A 152 -14.64 7.18 -9.96
N MET A 153 -15.90 7.59 -9.96
CA MET A 153 -17.06 6.72 -9.96
C MET A 153 -17.87 6.98 -11.22
N GLY A 154 -18.05 5.95 -12.05
CA GLY A 154 -19.04 5.99 -13.11
C GLY A 154 -20.41 5.74 -12.50
N VAL A 155 -21.36 6.65 -12.75
CA VAL A 155 -22.70 6.57 -12.18
C VAL A 155 -23.75 6.28 -13.25
N GLY A 156 -24.67 5.39 -12.89
CA GLY A 156 -25.86 5.03 -13.65
C GLY A 156 -27.13 5.51 -12.96
N VAL A 157 -28.26 5.05 -13.49
CA VAL A 157 -29.59 5.30 -12.91
C VAL A 157 -30.21 3.94 -12.59
N GLY A 158 -30.53 3.73 -11.32
CA GLY A 158 -31.21 2.53 -10.84
C GLY A 158 -32.69 2.51 -11.23
N ARG A 159 -33.39 1.45 -10.81
CA ARG A 159 -34.77 1.19 -11.27
C ARG A 159 -35.79 2.20 -10.75
N ALA A 160 -35.55 2.80 -9.58
CA ALA A 160 -36.42 3.81 -9.00
C ALA A 160 -35.92 5.25 -9.26
N GLY A 161 -34.97 5.44 -10.20
CA GLY A 161 -34.44 6.76 -10.55
C GLY A 161 -33.30 7.27 -9.64
N GLU A 162 -32.81 6.42 -8.74
CA GLU A 162 -31.68 6.66 -7.86
C GLU A 162 -30.34 6.56 -8.58
N VAL A 163 -29.33 7.27 -8.08
CA VAL A 163 -27.96 7.22 -8.60
C VAL A 163 -27.25 6.01 -8.02
N VAL A 164 -26.88 5.09 -8.91
CA VAL A 164 -26.10 3.89 -8.60
C VAL A 164 -24.67 4.04 -9.11
N VAL A 165 -23.71 3.45 -8.42
CA VAL A 165 -22.31 3.42 -8.86
C VAL A 165 -22.05 2.15 -9.64
N GLU A 166 -21.70 2.29 -10.92
CA GLU A 166 -21.44 1.16 -11.83
C GLU A 166 -19.96 0.79 -11.86
N THR A 167 -19.08 1.78 -11.76
CA THR A 167 -17.63 1.56 -11.80
C THR A 167 -16.94 2.44 -10.77
N ILE A 168 -15.85 1.95 -10.19
CA ILE A 168 -15.05 2.68 -9.21
C ILE A 168 -13.56 2.48 -9.46
N ARG A 169 -12.80 3.57 -9.43
CA ARG A 169 -11.34 3.56 -9.62
C ARG A 169 -10.68 4.58 -8.70
N ALA A 170 -9.73 4.13 -7.89
CA ALA A 170 -8.95 4.95 -6.97
C ALA A 170 -7.56 5.26 -7.57
N PHE A 171 -7.07 6.48 -7.30
CA PHE A 171 -5.79 6.99 -7.77
C PHE A 171 -5.14 7.84 -6.67
N GLY A 172 -3.82 7.95 -6.68
CA GLY A 172 -3.09 8.84 -5.79
C GLY A 172 -3.37 10.33 -6.07
N PRO A 173 -3.11 11.23 -5.09
CA PRO A 173 -3.48 12.64 -5.17
C PRO A 173 -2.91 13.40 -6.38
N ARG A 174 -1.74 12.95 -6.88
CA ARG A 174 -0.99 13.60 -7.97
C ARG A 174 -1.03 12.80 -9.28
N GLU A 175 -1.82 11.74 -9.36
CA GLU A 175 -1.94 10.97 -10.60
C GLU A 175 -2.80 11.73 -11.64
N GLY A 176 -2.16 12.19 -12.71
CA GLY A 176 -2.82 12.89 -13.82
C GLY A 176 -3.46 11.93 -14.83
N GLY A 177 -4.59 11.30 -14.47
CA GLY A 177 -5.27 10.30 -15.32
C GLY A 177 -6.74 10.59 -15.69
N GLY A 178 -7.37 11.59 -15.09
CA GLY A 178 -8.77 11.95 -15.38
C GLY A 178 -9.78 10.80 -15.19
N GLY A 179 -9.44 9.79 -14.38
CA GLY A 179 -10.29 8.63 -14.12
C GLY A 179 -10.27 7.55 -15.20
N ARG A 180 -9.42 7.67 -16.22
CA ARG A 180 -9.23 6.64 -17.25
C ARG A 180 -8.02 5.77 -16.94
N GLY A 181 -8.15 4.46 -17.12
CA GLY A 181 -7.07 3.50 -16.87
C GLY A 181 -6.98 3.05 -15.42
N GLU A 182 -5.84 2.44 -15.08
CA GLU A 182 -5.53 1.94 -13.74
C GLU A 182 -4.51 2.86 -13.05
N SER A 183 -4.47 2.82 -11.72
CA SER A 183 -3.44 3.55 -10.98
C SER A 183 -2.05 2.97 -11.24
N LYS A 184 -1.03 3.83 -11.26
CA LYS A 184 0.38 3.42 -11.34
C LYS A 184 0.90 2.83 -10.03
N TYR A 185 0.17 2.99 -8.93
CA TYR A 185 0.57 2.47 -7.62
C TYR A 185 -0.33 1.32 -7.20
N GLU A 186 0.30 0.21 -6.84
CA GLU A 186 -0.37 -1.03 -6.46
C GLU A 186 -1.39 -0.83 -5.34
N VAL A 187 -1.08 0.02 -4.34
CA VAL A 187 -1.99 0.33 -3.22
C VAL A 187 -3.36 0.79 -3.71
N TYR A 188 -3.44 1.69 -4.69
CA TYR A 188 -4.72 2.20 -5.18
C TYR A 188 -5.39 1.21 -6.15
N GLY A 189 -4.60 0.36 -6.82
CA GLY A 189 -5.12 -0.81 -7.52
C GLY A 189 -5.87 -1.75 -6.57
N THR A 190 -5.27 -2.07 -5.42
CA THR A 190 -5.91 -2.90 -4.39
C THR A 190 -7.14 -2.22 -3.79
N VAL A 191 -7.07 -0.92 -3.49
CA VAL A 191 -8.24 -0.15 -3.00
C VAL A 191 -9.37 -0.17 -4.03
N SER A 192 -9.07 0.00 -5.31
CA SER A 192 -10.07 -0.08 -6.39
C SER A 192 -10.76 -1.44 -6.43
N GLN A 193 -9.99 -2.52 -6.30
CA GLN A 193 -10.53 -3.88 -6.25
C GLN A 193 -11.40 -4.11 -5.00
N GLN A 194 -10.97 -3.65 -3.83
CA GLN A 194 -11.75 -3.77 -2.59
C GLN A 194 -13.07 -3.01 -2.66
N LEU A 195 -13.06 -1.78 -3.18
CA LEU A 195 -14.28 -1.01 -3.40
C LEU A 195 -15.18 -1.64 -4.47
N GLY A 196 -14.60 -2.16 -5.56
CA GLY A 196 -15.33 -2.81 -6.65
C GLY A 196 -16.07 -4.08 -6.21
N ARG A 197 -15.45 -4.90 -5.35
CA ARG A 197 -16.12 -6.08 -4.76
C ARG A 197 -17.37 -5.72 -3.96
N GLY A 198 -17.40 -4.53 -3.36
CA GLY A 198 -18.60 -3.99 -2.69
C GLY A 198 -19.77 -3.85 -3.66
N LEU A 199 -19.50 -3.28 -4.84
CA LEU A 199 -20.51 -3.00 -5.87
C LEU A 199 -21.14 -4.28 -6.45
N GLU A 200 -20.37 -5.35 -6.60
CA GLU A 200 -20.83 -6.62 -7.19
C GLU A 200 -21.80 -7.39 -6.28
N GLY A 201 -21.81 -7.11 -4.98
CA GLY A 201 -22.65 -7.82 -4.01
C GLY A 201 -24.12 -7.39 -3.97
N GLY A 202 -24.51 -6.35 -4.72
CA GLY A 202 -25.87 -5.78 -4.70
C GLY A 202 -26.64 -5.97 -6.00
N ASP A 203 -27.87 -6.50 -5.90
CA ASP A 203 -28.85 -6.50 -6.99
C ASP A 203 -29.21 -5.04 -7.36
N GLY A 204 -28.48 -4.48 -8.33
CA GLY A 204 -28.73 -3.12 -8.84
C GLY A 204 -27.61 -2.10 -8.61
N GLY A 205 -26.46 -2.52 -8.06
CA GLY A 205 -25.36 -1.62 -7.72
C GLY A 205 -25.60 -0.83 -6.44
N ASP A 206 -24.52 -0.44 -5.76
CA ASP A 206 -24.64 0.33 -4.52
C ASP A 206 -24.98 1.80 -4.80
N GLY A 207 -25.83 2.36 -3.95
CA GLY A 207 -26.18 3.79 -4.00
C GLY A 207 -24.96 4.69 -3.75
N LEU A 208 -24.92 5.83 -4.43
CA LEU A 208 -23.79 6.77 -4.35
C LEU A 208 -23.39 7.16 -2.92
N GLY A 209 -24.38 7.37 -2.04
CA GLY A 209 -24.14 7.73 -0.64
C GLY A 209 -23.36 6.64 0.12
N THR A 210 -23.77 5.39 -0.03
CA THR A 210 -23.11 4.23 0.58
C THR A 210 -21.66 4.11 0.11
N VAL A 211 -21.43 4.20 -1.19
CA VAL A 211 -20.09 4.10 -1.78
C VAL A 211 -19.20 5.28 -1.35
N ALA A 212 -19.75 6.50 -1.30
CA ALA A 212 -19.03 7.65 -0.76
C ALA A 212 -18.62 7.43 0.71
N GLY A 213 -19.49 6.84 1.53
CA GLY A 213 -19.20 6.43 2.89
C GLY A 213 -18.07 5.38 2.98
N HIS A 214 -18.07 4.40 2.10
CA HIS A 214 -16.98 3.41 2.00
C HIS A 214 -15.66 4.09 1.61
N VAL A 215 -15.66 5.02 0.66
CA VAL A 215 -14.47 5.78 0.27
C VAL A 215 -13.93 6.60 1.45
N LEU A 216 -14.80 7.25 2.22
CA LEU A 216 -14.39 8.01 3.42
C LEU A 216 -13.73 7.13 4.49
N ALA A 217 -14.05 5.83 4.56
CA ALA A 217 -13.37 4.91 5.48
C ALA A 217 -11.86 4.79 5.21
N TYR A 218 -11.39 5.21 4.04
CA TYR A 218 -9.98 5.23 3.66
C TYR A 218 -9.29 6.58 3.89
N ALA A 219 -9.96 7.57 4.52
CA ALA A 219 -9.35 8.87 4.80
C ALA A 219 -8.07 8.81 5.65
N ASP A 220 -7.83 7.69 6.32
CA ASP A 220 -6.64 7.43 7.13
C ASP A 220 -5.80 6.25 6.61
N LEU A 221 -5.91 5.95 5.31
CA LEU A 221 -5.25 4.81 4.66
C LEU A 221 -3.79 4.63 5.09
N PHE A 222 -3.00 5.72 5.06
CA PHE A 222 -1.56 5.67 5.31
C PHE A 222 -1.14 5.81 6.78
N VAL A 223 -2.09 6.07 7.69
CA VAL A 223 -1.79 6.29 9.12
C VAL A 223 -2.50 5.29 10.04
N ARG A 224 -3.55 4.62 9.55
CA ARG A 224 -4.28 3.61 10.30
C ARG A 224 -3.41 2.39 10.59
N ARG A 225 -3.42 1.95 11.85
CA ARG A 225 -2.83 0.68 12.28
C ARG A 225 -3.75 -0.48 11.91
N CYS A 226 -3.15 -1.59 11.49
CA CYS A 226 -3.86 -2.81 11.19
C CYS A 226 -4.48 -3.37 12.48
N GLY A 227 -5.78 -3.70 12.42
CA GLY A 227 -6.51 -4.30 13.54
C GLY A 227 -6.07 -5.73 13.87
N VAL A 228 -5.26 -6.37 13.02
CA VAL A 228 -4.72 -7.72 13.22
C VAL A 228 -3.29 -7.64 13.74
N CYS A 229 -2.35 -7.08 12.97
CA CYS A 229 -0.93 -7.07 13.32
C CYS A 229 -0.45 -5.81 14.08
N GLY A 230 -1.31 -4.80 14.23
CA GLY A 230 -1.00 -3.54 14.91
C GLY A 230 -0.10 -2.56 14.13
N ARG A 231 0.41 -2.94 12.95
CA ARG A 231 1.32 -2.12 12.14
C ARG A 231 0.57 -1.23 11.16
N VAL A 232 1.11 -0.06 10.85
CA VAL A 232 0.54 0.84 9.82
C VAL A 232 0.74 0.25 8.42
N VAL A 233 1.91 -0.33 8.18
CA VAL A 233 2.32 -0.88 6.90
C VAL A 233 2.63 -2.37 7.05
N SER A 234 2.29 -3.18 6.04
CA SER A 234 2.60 -4.60 6.02
C SER A 234 4.11 -4.82 6.04
N HIS A 235 4.52 -5.91 6.71
CA HIS A 235 5.92 -6.37 6.73
C HIS A 235 6.42 -6.80 5.36
N GLU A 236 5.52 -7.28 4.49
CA GLU A 236 5.88 -8.03 3.28
C GLU A 236 5.88 -7.18 2.02
N GLY A 237 5.32 -5.96 2.03
CA GLY A 237 5.10 -5.23 0.78
C GLY A 237 4.92 -3.72 0.85
N HIS A 238 5.25 -3.06 1.96
CA HIS A 238 4.99 -1.63 2.14
C HIS A 238 3.53 -1.20 1.87
N VAL A 239 2.57 -2.14 1.91
CA VAL A 239 1.15 -1.88 1.64
C VAL A 239 0.47 -1.43 2.94
N PRO A 240 -0.22 -0.29 2.96
CA PRO A 240 -0.98 0.16 4.13
C PRO A 240 -2.22 -0.71 4.35
N CYS A 241 -3.01 -0.39 5.39
CA CYS A 241 -4.25 -1.09 5.65
C CYS A 241 -5.27 -0.80 4.55
N VAL A 242 -5.32 -1.62 3.50
CA VAL A 242 -6.21 -1.46 2.35
C VAL A 242 -7.53 -2.22 2.49
N VAL A 243 -7.62 -3.21 3.37
CA VAL A 243 -8.88 -3.91 3.65
C VAL A 243 -9.65 -3.08 4.67
N ARG A 244 -10.94 -2.90 4.42
CA ARG A 244 -11.88 -2.23 5.33
C ARG A 244 -13.00 -3.18 5.68
N TRP A 245 -13.30 -3.29 6.96
CA TRP A 245 -14.50 -3.94 7.45
C TRP A 245 -15.10 -3.11 8.57
N TRP A 246 -16.34 -3.40 8.89
CA TRP A 246 -17.06 -2.74 9.97
C TRP A 246 -17.25 -3.68 11.14
N ASP A 247 -16.92 -3.19 12.32
CA ASP A 247 -17.04 -3.95 13.56
C ASP A 247 -18.36 -3.69 14.30
N GLY A 248 -19.28 -2.94 13.70
CA GLY A 248 -20.53 -2.50 14.31
C GLY A 248 -20.50 -1.05 14.82
N ARG A 249 -19.31 -0.48 15.05
CA ARG A 249 -19.14 0.87 15.59
C ARG A 249 -18.29 1.75 14.70
N THR A 250 -17.20 1.19 14.17
CA THR A 250 -16.22 1.91 13.37
C THR A 250 -15.71 1.07 12.21
N TRP A 251 -15.16 1.76 11.22
CA TRP A 251 -14.36 1.09 10.20
C TRP A 251 -13.04 0.69 10.81
N ALA A 252 -12.71 -0.59 10.77
CA ALA A 252 -11.39 -1.10 11.06
C ALA A 252 -10.63 -1.37 9.76
N GLY A 253 -9.29 -1.40 9.84
CA GLY A 253 -8.41 -1.59 8.70
C GLY A 253 -7.50 -2.80 8.87
N ALA A 254 -7.21 -3.51 7.79
CA ALA A 254 -6.09 -4.46 7.76
C ALA A 254 -5.32 -4.44 6.45
N HIS A 255 -4.13 -5.03 6.50
CA HIS A 255 -3.37 -5.37 5.31
C HIS A 255 -4.08 -6.49 4.54
N ALA A 256 -3.85 -6.56 3.23
CA ALA A 256 -4.49 -7.55 2.36
C ALA A 256 -4.18 -9.02 2.73
N GLY A 257 -3.05 -9.28 3.39
CA GLY A 257 -2.66 -10.62 3.88
C GLY A 257 -2.85 -10.83 5.38
N CYS A 258 -3.48 -9.89 6.09
CA CYS A 258 -3.77 -10.05 7.51
C CYS A 258 -5.21 -10.53 7.69
N ASP A 259 -5.35 -11.83 7.99
CA ASP A 259 -6.63 -12.46 8.31
C ASP A 259 -6.92 -12.36 9.82
N LYS A 260 -8.20 -12.29 10.17
CA LYS A 260 -8.66 -12.37 11.57
C LYS A 260 -8.69 -13.80 12.07
#